data_AF-A0A4V1ZXT2-F1
#
_entry.id   AF-A0A4V1ZXT2-F1
#
_cell.length_a   1.000
_cell.length_b   1.000
_cell.length_c   1.000
_cell.angle_alpha   90.00
_cell.angle_beta   90.00
_cell.angle_gamma   90.00
#
_symmetry.space_group_name_H-M   'P 1'
#
loop_
_entity.id
_entity.type
_entity.pdbx_description
1 polymer ?
#
loop_
_entity_poly.entity_id
_entity_poly.type
_entity_poly.pdbx_seq_one_letter_code
_entity_poly.pdbx_strand_id
1 'polypeptide(L)'
;MLSPSQLATFNLEEARALRAAGRSYRQIGRTLGLSSAQLGHIRRGLKREKAAGTRLRARMPGASDRELPVSQSILPPALRATLVRAGYRTLGDLADRLADPDRPGFEALPGIGTHRATLVRRLLDHYGLLPAVDDLKSAVELIFPEYGAP
;
A
#
# COMPACT_ATOMS: atom_id res chain seq x y z
N MET A 1 16.67 -5.65 -13.38
CA MET A 1 15.40 -6.05 -14.03
C MET A 1 14.47 -6.62 -12.97
N LEU A 2 13.18 -6.22 -12.97
CA LEU A 2 12.17 -6.81 -12.09
C LEU A 2 11.78 -8.20 -12.61
N SER A 3 11.52 -9.14 -11.70
CA SER A 3 10.93 -10.42 -12.09
C SER A 3 9.49 -10.22 -12.61
N PRO A 4 8.93 -11.17 -13.38
CA PRO A 4 7.55 -11.05 -13.90
C PRO A 4 6.50 -10.82 -12.80
N SER A 5 6.68 -11.42 -11.63
CA SER A 5 5.77 -11.25 -10.49
C SER A 5 5.92 -9.89 -9.81
N GLN A 6 7.15 -9.37 -9.74
CA GLN A 6 7.41 -8.01 -9.25
C GLN A 6 6.83 -6.97 -10.21
N LEU A 7 6.97 -7.16 -11.52
CA LEU A 7 6.41 -6.28 -12.53
C LEU A 7 4.87 -6.27 -12.49
N ALA A 8 4.24 -7.44 -12.33
CA ALA A 8 2.79 -7.52 -12.18
C ALA A 8 2.28 -6.78 -10.93
N THR A 9 3.04 -6.87 -9.82
CA THR A 9 2.73 -6.16 -8.57
C THR A 9 2.90 -4.65 -8.74
N PHE A 10 4.02 -4.23 -9.33
CA PHE A 10 4.27 -2.83 -9.65
C PHE A 10 3.17 -2.22 -10.54
N ASN A 11 2.79 -2.93 -11.62
CA ASN A 11 1.72 -2.49 -12.52
C ASN A 11 0.35 -2.41 -11.81
N LEU A 12 0.09 -3.28 -10.83
CA LEU A 12 -1.13 -3.22 -10.01
C LEU A 12 -1.14 -1.99 -9.10
N GLU A 13 -0.01 -1.64 -8.48
CA GLU A 13 0.13 -0.43 -7.67
C GLU A 13 -0.05 0.84 -8.50
N GLU A 14 0.65 0.95 -9.62
CA GLU A 14 0.52 2.07 -10.56
C GLU A 14 -0.91 2.20 -11.08
N ALA A 15 -1.54 1.08 -11.46
CA ALA A 15 -2.92 1.09 -11.88
C ALA A 15 -3.89 1.53 -10.77
N ARG A 16 -3.60 1.23 -9.50
CA ARG A 16 -4.40 1.72 -8.37
C ARG A 16 -4.29 3.24 -8.24
N ALA A 17 -3.08 3.78 -8.27
CA ALA A 17 -2.86 5.23 -8.22
C ALA A 17 -3.58 5.95 -9.38
N LEU A 18 -3.45 5.41 -10.60
CA LEU A 18 -4.14 5.96 -11.77
C LEU A 18 -5.67 5.85 -11.67
N ARG A 19 -6.21 4.77 -11.06
CA ARG A 19 -7.66 4.66 -10.81
C ARG A 19 -8.14 5.67 -9.78
N ALA A 20 -7.37 5.89 -8.71
CA ALA A 20 -7.66 6.92 -7.71
C ALA A 20 -7.67 8.33 -8.33
N ALA A 21 -6.76 8.60 -9.27
CA ALA A 21 -6.73 9.81 -10.09
C ALA A 21 -7.81 9.85 -11.19
N GLY A 22 -8.83 8.99 -11.15
CA GLY A 22 -9.98 9.01 -12.06
C GLY A 22 -9.73 8.44 -13.47
N ARG A 23 -8.57 7.85 -13.76
CA ARG A 23 -8.29 7.30 -15.11
C ARG A 23 -9.13 6.05 -15.40
N SER A 24 -9.52 5.89 -16.66
CA SER A 24 -10.21 4.68 -17.13
C SER A 24 -9.24 3.50 -17.31
N TYR A 25 -9.73 2.26 -17.25
CA TYR A 25 -8.89 1.08 -17.48
C TYR A 25 -8.23 1.05 -18.87
N ARG A 26 -8.88 1.63 -19.89
CA ARG A 26 -8.30 1.74 -21.23
C ARG A 26 -7.10 2.68 -21.24
N GLN A 27 -7.18 3.82 -20.53
CA GLN A 27 -6.06 4.74 -20.38
C GLN A 27 -4.92 4.10 -19.59
N ILE A 28 -5.23 3.42 -18.48
CA ILE A 28 -4.24 2.71 -17.66
C ILE A 28 -3.49 1.65 -18.49
N GLY A 29 -4.20 0.86 -19.29
CA GLY A 29 -3.58 -0.14 -20.16
C GLY A 29 -2.61 0.48 -21.16
N ARG A 30 -2.94 1.65 -21.72
CA ARG A 30 -2.04 2.39 -22.62
C ARG A 30 -0.84 2.97 -21.89
N THR A 31 -1.06 3.65 -20.76
CA THR A 31 -0.01 4.30 -19.98
C THR A 31 1.02 3.30 -19.47
N LEU A 32 0.58 2.12 -19.03
CA LEU A 32 1.44 1.09 -18.45
C LEU A 32 1.89 0.02 -19.46
N GLY A 33 1.57 0.18 -20.75
CA GLY A 33 1.94 -0.78 -21.80
C GLY A 33 1.42 -2.20 -21.57
N LEU A 34 0.21 -2.34 -21.01
CA LEU A 34 -0.32 -3.62 -20.56
C LEU A 34 -1.08 -4.35 -21.67
N SER A 35 -0.86 -5.66 -21.76
CA SER A 35 -1.73 -6.55 -22.52
C SER A 35 -3.13 -6.64 -21.91
N SER A 36 -4.12 -7.05 -22.70
CA SER A 36 -5.50 -7.28 -22.24
C SER A 36 -5.58 -8.26 -21.07
N ALA A 37 -4.72 -9.28 -21.05
CA ALA A 37 -4.66 -10.26 -19.96
C ALA A 37 -4.16 -9.64 -18.65
N GLN A 38 -3.09 -8.83 -18.71
CA GLN A 38 -2.55 -8.10 -17.57
C GLN A 38 -3.56 -7.08 -17.03
N LEU A 39 -4.22 -6.33 -17.92
CA LEU A 39 -5.27 -5.40 -17.53
C LEU A 39 -6.46 -6.13 -16.87
N GLY A 40 -6.83 -7.31 -17.39
CA GLY A 40 -7.85 -8.17 -16.78
C GLY A 40 -7.47 -8.63 -15.37
N HIS A 41 -6.19 -8.99 -15.15
CA HIS A 41 -5.68 -9.33 -13.83
C HIS A 41 -5.80 -8.14 -12.85
N ILE A 42 -5.36 -6.96 -13.27
CA ILE A 42 -5.44 -5.73 -12.47
C ILE A 42 -6.89 -5.38 -12.10
N ARG A 43 -7.81 -5.42 -13.07
CA ARG A 43 -9.24 -5.16 -12.83
C ARG A 43 -9.81 -6.07 -11.75
N ARG A 44 -9.45 -7.36 -11.76
CA ARG A 44 -9.89 -8.33 -10.75
C ARG A 44 -9.28 -8.08 -9.37
N GLY A 45 -8.03 -7.61 -9.30
CA GLY A 45 -7.38 -7.23 -8.04
C GLY A 45 -8.09 -6.04 -7.39
N LEU A 46 -8.23 -4.95 -8.14
CA LEU A 46 -8.87 -3.72 -7.65
C LEU A 46 -10.36 -3.92 -7.31
N LYS A 47 -11.08 -4.74 -8.10
CA LYS A 47 -12.49 -5.08 -7.79
C LYS A 47 -12.61 -5.82 -6.46
N ARG A 48 -11.68 -6.75 -6.17
CA ARG A 48 -11.67 -7.51 -4.91
C ARG A 48 -11.42 -6.62 -3.71
N GLU A 49 -10.44 -5.71 -3.80
CA GLU A 49 -10.16 -4.72 -2.76
C GLU A 49 -11.37 -3.83 -2.48
N LYS A 50 -11.98 -3.25 -3.52
CA LYS A 50 -13.20 -2.44 -3.35
C LYS A 50 -14.32 -3.24 -2.68
N ALA A 51 -14.55 -4.48 -3.12
CA ALA A 51 -15.58 -5.33 -2.54
C ALA A 51 -15.30 -5.68 -1.07
N ALA A 52 -14.04 -5.87 -0.68
CA ALA A 52 -13.63 -6.07 0.70
C ALA A 52 -14.00 -4.88 1.57
N GLY A 53 -13.66 -3.66 1.14
CA GLY A 53 -14.03 -2.43 1.84
C GLY A 53 -15.55 -2.25 1.94
N THR A 54 -16.30 -2.54 0.87
CA THR A 54 -17.77 -2.51 0.92
C THR A 54 -18.34 -3.50 1.94
N ARG A 55 -17.84 -4.74 1.98
CA ARG A 55 -18.30 -5.76 2.93
C ARG A 55 -17.96 -5.38 4.37
N LEU A 56 -16.78 -4.81 4.60
CA LEU A 56 -16.38 -4.32 5.93
C LEU A 56 -17.38 -3.28 6.42
N ARG A 57 -17.62 -2.22 5.63
CA ARG A 57 -18.52 -1.13 6.00
C ARG A 57 -19.99 -1.57 6.12
N ALA A 58 -20.40 -2.59 5.37
CA ALA A 58 -21.73 -3.19 5.52
C ALA A 58 -21.88 -3.97 6.83
N ARG A 59 -20.84 -4.70 7.26
CA ARG A 59 -20.85 -5.48 8.50
C ARG A 59 -20.64 -4.61 9.74
N MET A 60 -19.81 -3.58 9.61
CA MET A 60 -19.43 -2.67 10.68
C MET A 60 -19.64 -1.24 10.20
N PRO A 61 -20.85 -0.70 10.36
CA PRO A 61 -21.12 0.70 10.09
C PRO A 61 -20.20 1.58 10.95
N GLY A 62 -19.40 2.44 10.32
CA GLY A 62 -18.39 3.26 10.99
C GLY A 62 -16.96 2.69 10.97
N ALA A 63 -16.74 1.50 10.40
CA ALA A 63 -15.39 1.02 10.15
C ALA A 63 -14.61 2.00 9.27
N SER A 64 -13.43 2.38 9.75
CA SER A 64 -12.44 3.18 9.02
C SER A 64 -11.58 2.28 8.13
N ASP A 65 -10.64 2.89 7.41
CA ASP A 65 -9.70 2.14 6.59
C ASP A 65 -8.67 1.37 7.44
N ARG A 66 -8.51 1.70 8.74
CA ARG A 66 -7.66 0.95 9.66
C ARG A 66 -8.17 -0.48 9.89
N GLU A 67 -9.48 -0.68 9.94
CA GLU A 67 -10.10 -1.99 10.18
C GLU A 67 -10.07 -2.90 8.94
N LEU A 68 -9.54 -2.44 7.80
CA LEU A 68 -9.42 -3.26 6.59
C LEU A 68 -8.54 -4.49 6.84
N PRO A 69 -9.03 -5.72 6.57
CA PRO A 69 -8.23 -6.92 6.79
C PRO A 69 -7.05 -7.00 5.82
N VAL A 70 -5.85 -7.28 6.35
CA VAL A 70 -4.64 -7.50 5.55
C VAL A 70 -4.86 -8.61 4.51
N SER A 71 -5.59 -9.66 4.89
CA SER A 71 -5.93 -10.81 4.03
C SER A 71 -6.74 -10.43 2.78
N GLN A 72 -7.42 -9.28 2.80
CA GLN A 72 -8.27 -8.79 1.72
C GLN A 72 -7.65 -7.60 0.96
N SER A 73 -6.45 -7.18 1.34
CA SER A 73 -5.69 -6.13 0.65
C SER A 73 -5.21 -6.56 -0.74
N ILE A 74 -4.76 -5.59 -1.55
CA ILE A 74 -4.16 -5.84 -2.87
C ILE A 74 -2.74 -6.41 -2.83
N LEU A 75 -2.13 -6.56 -1.64
CA LEU A 75 -0.78 -7.09 -1.54
C LEU A 75 -0.66 -8.48 -2.19
N PRO A 76 0.52 -8.88 -2.69
CA PRO A 76 0.73 -10.22 -3.20
C PRO A 76 0.26 -11.29 -2.20
N PRO A 77 -0.40 -12.39 -2.66
CA PRO A 77 -0.94 -13.41 -1.76
C PRO A 77 0.07 -13.97 -0.75
N ALA A 78 1.30 -14.21 -1.20
CA ALA A 78 2.39 -14.67 -0.35
C ALA A 78 2.76 -13.64 0.73
N LEU A 79 2.76 -12.35 0.40
CA LEU A 79 3.03 -11.28 1.36
C LEU A 79 1.90 -11.18 2.40
N ARG A 80 0.64 -11.26 1.97
CA ARG A 80 -0.50 -11.31 2.91
C ARG A 80 -0.38 -12.49 3.88
N ALA A 81 -0.04 -13.67 3.38
CA ALA A 81 0.13 -14.85 4.22
C ALA A 81 1.28 -14.66 5.23
N THR A 82 2.41 -14.09 4.80
CA THR A 82 3.53 -13.76 5.70
C THR A 82 3.10 -12.78 6.79
N LEU A 83 2.40 -11.70 6.45
CA LEU A 83 1.95 -10.69 7.41
C LEU A 83 0.92 -11.24 8.40
N VAL A 84 -0.06 -12.01 7.92
CA VAL A 84 -1.07 -12.66 8.78
C VAL A 84 -0.43 -13.65 9.74
N ARG A 85 0.53 -14.45 9.26
CA ARG A 85 1.30 -15.38 10.11
C ARG A 85 2.16 -14.65 11.13
N ALA A 86 2.65 -13.46 10.81
CA ALA A 86 3.37 -12.59 11.74
C ALA A 86 2.44 -11.85 12.73
N GLY A 87 1.12 -12.07 12.67
CA GLY A 87 0.15 -11.55 13.62
C GLY A 87 -0.60 -10.29 13.17
N TYR A 88 -0.27 -9.72 12.01
CA TYR A 88 -0.94 -8.52 11.49
C TYR A 88 -2.25 -8.89 10.81
N ARG A 89 -3.37 -8.50 11.41
CA ARG A 89 -4.73 -8.80 10.94
C ARG A 89 -5.33 -7.64 10.16
N THR A 90 -5.06 -6.41 10.57
CA THR A 90 -5.64 -5.18 10.01
C THR A 90 -4.59 -4.23 9.43
N LEU A 91 -5.01 -3.25 8.63
CA LEU A 91 -4.10 -2.18 8.18
C LEU A 91 -3.65 -1.30 9.35
N GLY A 92 -4.50 -1.14 10.38
CA GLY A 92 -4.13 -0.48 11.64
C GLY A 92 -2.94 -1.15 12.31
N ASP A 93 -2.94 -2.49 12.42
CA ASP A 93 -1.82 -3.23 13.02
C ASP A 93 -0.50 -2.97 12.28
N LEU A 94 -0.57 -2.79 10.95
CA LEU A 94 0.60 -2.49 10.13
C LEU A 94 1.06 -1.03 10.30
N ALA A 95 0.10 -0.11 10.44
CA ALA A 95 0.38 1.30 10.69
C ALA A 95 1.05 1.50 12.06
N ASP A 96 0.50 0.89 13.11
CA ASP A 96 1.03 0.96 14.47
C ASP A 96 2.44 0.37 14.53
N ARG A 97 2.67 -0.72 13.79
CA ARG A 97 4.00 -1.32 13.67
C ARG A 97 5.04 -0.42 13.01
N LEU A 98 4.61 0.44 12.08
CA LEU A 98 5.49 1.37 11.38
C LEU A 98 5.74 2.65 12.20
N ALA A 99 4.77 3.03 13.03
CA ALA A 99 4.87 4.18 13.92
C ALA A 99 5.71 3.89 15.17
N ASP A 100 5.94 2.62 15.52
CA ASP A 100 6.75 2.20 16.66
C ASP A 100 8.26 2.37 16.37
N PRO A 101 8.94 3.36 17.00
CA PRO A 101 10.36 3.64 16.75
C PRO A 101 11.29 2.58 17.35
N ASP A 102 10.83 1.82 18.34
CA ASP A 102 11.63 0.82 19.05
C ASP A 102 11.68 -0.52 18.31
N ARG A 103 10.89 -0.66 17.24
CA ARG A 103 10.85 -1.89 16.45
C ARG A 103 11.52 -1.71 15.09
N PRO A 104 12.33 -2.68 14.63
CA PRO A 104 12.99 -2.60 13.33
C PRO A 104 11.96 -2.53 12.19
N GLY A 105 12.27 -1.94 11.05
CA GLY A 105 11.29 -1.82 9.95
C GLY A 105 10.80 -3.17 9.41
N PHE A 106 9.73 -3.15 8.60
CA PHE A 106 9.14 -4.37 8.01
C PHE A 106 10.16 -5.21 7.22
N GLU A 107 11.18 -4.59 6.65
CA GLU A 107 12.27 -5.27 5.96
C GLU A 107 13.04 -6.28 6.83
N ALA A 108 13.06 -6.07 8.15
CA ALA A 108 13.69 -6.99 9.11
C ALA A 108 12.84 -8.24 9.40
N LEU A 109 11.57 -8.27 9.00
CA LEU A 109 10.73 -9.44 9.19
C LEU A 109 11.11 -10.58 8.23
N PRO A 110 11.20 -11.83 8.73
CA PRO A 110 11.52 -12.99 7.90
C PRO A 110 10.61 -13.12 6.68
N GLY A 111 11.20 -13.10 5.49
CA GLY A 111 10.48 -13.26 4.23
C GLY A 111 9.75 -12.01 3.72
N ILE A 112 9.99 -10.83 4.28
CA ILE A 112 9.53 -9.56 3.71
C ILE A 112 10.66 -8.93 2.89
N GLY A 113 11.76 -8.54 3.53
CA GLY A 113 12.84 -7.80 2.87
C GLY A 113 12.39 -6.44 2.31
N THR A 114 13.34 -5.69 1.72
CA THR A 114 13.11 -4.28 1.35
C THR A 114 11.97 -4.08 0.35
N HIS A 115 11.91 -4.89 -0.70
CA HIS A 115 10.90 -4.73 -1.75
C HIS A 115 9.48 -4.90 -1.21
N ARG A 116 9.21 -5.96 -0.44
CA ARG A 116 7.87 -6.22 0.10
C ARG A 116 7.50 -5.22 1.18
N ALA A 117 8.46 -4.74 1.96
CA ALA A 117 8.26 -3.66 2.92
C ALA A 117 7.82 -2.36 2.24
N THR A 118 8.39 -2.03 1.08
CA THR A 118 7.94 -0.89 0.27
C THR A 118 6.50 -1.04 -0.23
N LEU A 119 6.07 -2.24 -0.62
CA LEU A 119 4.67 -2.49 -0.99
C LEU A 119 3.71 -2.23 0.19
N VAL A 120 4.10 -2.63 1.40
CA VAL A 120 3.33 -2.36 2.63
C VAL A 120 3.25 -0.85 2.88
N ARG A 121 4.38 -0.12 2.81
CA ARG A 121 4.40 1.34 2.98
C ARG A 121 3.49 2.05 1.96
N ARG A 122 3.58 1.69 0.67
CA ARG A 122 2.72 2.24 -0.38
C ARG A 122 1.23 1.90 -0.21
N LEU A 123 0.93 0.74 0.40
CA LEU A 123 -0.45 0.42 0.76
C LEU A 123 -0.96 1.35 1.86
N LEU A 124 -0.18 1.53 2.92
CA LEU A 124 -0.58 2.39 4.05
C LEU A 124 -0.69 3.85 3.62
N ASP A 125 0.23 4.34 2.80
CA ASP A 125 0.19 5.68 2.21
C ASP A 125 -1.12 5.95 1.44
N HIS A 126 -1.54 4.98 0.63
CA HIS A 126 -2.79 5.08 -0.12
C HIS A 126 -4.03 5.28 0.77
N TYR A 127 -4.03 4.69 1.96
CA TYR A 127 -5.10 4.83 2.94
C TYR A 127 -4.86 5.97 3.94
N GLY A 128 -3.80 6.78 3.77
CA GLY A 128 -3.43 7.85 4.69
C GLY A 128 -3.01 7.35 6.07
N LEU A 129 -2.47 6.13 6.15
CA LEU A 129 -2.11 5.44 7.39
C LEU A 129 -0.61 5.43 7.67
N LEU A 130 0.19 6.15 6.89
CA LEU A 130 1.57 6.39 7.29
C LEU A 130 1.58 7.29 8.52
N PRO A 131 2.52 7.07 9.47
CA PRO A 131 2.72 8.03 10.54
C PRO A 131 2.94 9.42 9.94
N ALA A 132 2.25 10.42 10.48
CA ALA A 132 2.54 11.80 10.15
C ALA A 132 4.04 12.00 10.42
N VAL A 133 4.75 12.59 9.46
CA VAL A 133 6.11 13.04 9.73
C VAL A 133 5.93 14.17 10.72
N ASP A 134 6.10 13.88 12.02
CA ASP A 134 5.98 14.88 13.10
C ASP A 134 6.94 16.05 12.93
N ASP A 135 7.91 15.89 12.03
CA ASP A 135 8.90 16.90 11.72
C ASP A 135 8.56 17.68 10.44
N LEU A 136 7.38 18.32 10.44
CA LEU A 136 7.09 19.37 9.46
C LEU A 136 8.21 20.42 9.47
N LYS A 137 8.83 20.65 10.63
CA LYS A 137 9.96 21.57 10.80
C LYS A 137 11.20 21.08 10.06
N SER A 138 11.68 19.85 10.27
CA SER A 138 12.81 19.31 9.52
C SER A 138 12.50 19.12 8.04
N ALA A 139 11.26 18.79 7.67
CA ALA A 139 10.84 18.73 6.27
C ALA A 139 10.87 20.11 5.59
N VAL A 140 10.49 21.17 6.32
CA VAL A 140 10.58 22.56 5.87
C VAL A 140 12.02 23.05 5.84
N GLU A 141 12.84 22.77 6.86
CA GLU A 141 14.26 23.13 6.91
C GLU A 141 15.08 22.43 5.81
N LEU A 142 14.68 21.22 5.38
CA LEU A 142 15.31 20.53 4.26
C LEU A 142 14.95 21.15 2.89
N ILE A 143 13.79 21.78 2.77
CA ILE A 143 13.30 22.44 1.55
C ILE A 143 13.76 23.90 1.49
N PHE A 144 13.93 24.53 2.65
CA PHE A 144 14.29 25.94 2.83
C PHE A 144 15.48 26.08 3.81
N PRO A 145 16.66 25.54 3.46
CA PRO A 145 17.83 25.54 4.34
C PRO A 145 18.29 26.95 4.73
N GLU A 146 17.98 27.97 3.94
CA GLU A 146 18.30 29.37 4.19
C GLU A 146 17.53 30.01 5.35
N TYR A 147 16.52 29.33 5.91
CA TYR A 147 15.76 29.79 7.09
C TYR A 147 16.08 28.97 8.36
N GLY A 148 17.01 28.00 8.28
CA GLY A 148 17.28 27.00 9.32
C GLY A 148 18.45 27.29 10.26
N ALA A 149 19.06 28.47 10.23
CA ALA A 149 20.13 28.82 11.17
C ALA A 149 19.98 30.27 11.69
N PRO A 150 20.33 30.53 12.97
CA PRO A 150 20.34 31.88 13.54
C PRO A 150 21.38 32.79 12.86
#